data_AF-A8MEJ1-F1
#
_entry.id   AF-A8MEJ1-F1
#
_cell.length_a   1.000
_cell.length_b   1.000
_cell.length_c   1.000
_cell.angle_alpha   90.00
_cell.angle_beta   90.00
_cell.angle_gamma   90.00
#
_symmetry.space_group_name_H-M   'P 1'
#
loop_
_entity.id
_entity.type
_entity.pdbx_description
1 polymer ?
#
loop_
_entity_poly.entity_id
_entity_poly.type
_entity_poly.pdbx_seq_one_letter_code
_entity_poly.pdbx_strand_id
1 'polypeptide(L)'
;MTKIEINSVKTSYPLNSKNHSAKNMHNTEKVGPTSDYFEVSSDGKEMLKISKKMEGNSYHLDKVMKIHEKGFYKVPTKEESDYYWAARKSNPELDSYLYERDKAEALKLMGQVQSILMKVISGQPLTPEEEKMVKNDPALQQEIQMRKSKTEILK
;
A
#
# COMPACT_ATOMS: atom_id res chain seq x y z
N MET A 1 -3.00 17.49 46.51
CA MET A 1 -2.79 18.23 45.25
C MET A 1 -1.35 17.97 44.83
N THR A 2 -1.15 17.15 43.81
CA THR A 2 0.19 16.79 43.32
C THR A 2 0.15 16.96 41.81
N LYS A 3 0.83 17.99 41.31
CA LYS A 3 0.97 18.28 39.87
C LYS A 3 2.07 17.37 39.32
N ILE A 4 1.74 16.56 38.32
CA ILE A 4 2.72 15.81 37.54
C ILE A 4 2.84 16.54 36.21
N GLU A 5 3.96 17.24 36.01
CA GLU A 5 4.35 17.86 34.74
C GLU A 5 4.99 16.78 33.85
N ILE A 6 4.39 16.54 32.69
CA ILE A 6 4.92 15.62 31.67
C ILE A 6 5.64 16.48 30.63
N ASN A 7 6.97 16.51 30.71
CA ASN A 7 7.82 17.15 29.70
C ASN A 7 7.82 16.30 28.41
N SER A 8 7.02 16.72 27.43
CA SER A 8 7.04 16.17 26.07
C SER A 8 8.20 16.79 25.28
N VAL A 9 9.25 16.00 25.04
CA VAL A 9 10.35 16.34 24.13
C VAL A 9 9.81 16.28 22.70
N LYS A 10 9.62 17.45 22.08
CA LYS A 10 9.32 17.58 20.65
C LYS A 10 10.60 17.38 19.85
N THR A 11 10.77 16.22 19.22
CA THR A 11 11.75 16.01 18.16
C THR A 11 11.18 16.53 16.84
N SER A 12 11.62 17.71 16.43
CA SER A 12 11.36 18.28 15.10
C SER A 12 12.43 17.79 14.12
N TYR A 13 12.03 17.10 13.05
CA TYR A 13 12.91 16.85 11.91
C TYR A 13 12.90 18.07 10.98
N PRO A 14 14.07 18.59 10.53
CA PRO A 14 14.10 19.68 9.56
C PRO A 14 13.75 19.16 8.15
N LEU A 15 12.67 19.69 7.57
CA LEU A 15 12.38 19.57 6.15
C LEU A 15 13.42 20.39 5.37
N ASN A 16 14.24 19.70 4.58
CA ASN A 16 15.17 20.33 3.65
C ASN A 16 14.43 20.52 2.31
N SER A 17 13.78 21.67 2.11
CA SER A 17 13.16 22.02 0.83
C SER A 17 14.21 22.60 -0.12
N LYS A 18 14.72 21.77 -1.03
CA LYS A 18 15.41 22.26 -2.22
C LYS A 18 14.40 22.52 -3.33
N ASN A 19 14.23 23.80 -3.62
CA ASN A 19 13.50 24.35 -4.75
C ASN A 19 13.97 23.75 -6.08
N HIS A 20 13.05 23.19 -6.86
CA HIS A 20 13.21 23.14 -8.31
C HIS A 20 12.03 23.84 -8.97
N SER A 21 12.36 25.00 -9.53
CA SER A 21 11.58 25.75 -10.50
C SER A 21 11.53 24.97 -11.81
N ALA A 22 10.34 24.79 -12.38
CA ALA A 22 10.17 24.55 -13.81
C ALA A 22 8.86 25.20 -14.27
N LYS A 23 8.98 26.07 -15.27
CA LYS A 23 7.91 26.83 -15.90
C LYS A 23 7.06 25.94 -16.84
N ASN A 24 5.79 26.30 -16.92
CA ASN A 24 4.71 25.92 -17.86
C ASN A 24 5.11 25.34 -19.23
N MET A 25 4.33 24.37 -19.72
CA MET A 25 3.54 24.51 -20.95
C MET A 25 2.45 23.43 -21.07
N HIS A 26 1.25 23.88 -21.46
CA HIS A 26 0.08 23.05 -21.81
C HIS A 26 0.34 22.20 -23.05
N ASN A 27 -0.13 20.95 -23.04
CA ASN A 27 -1.03 20.46 -24.09
C ASN A 27 -1.74 19.17 -23.67
N THR A 28 -3.06 19.24 -23.66
CA THR A 28 -4.00 18.13 -23.50
C THR A 28 -4.13 17.40 -24.83
N GLU A 29 -3.70 16.14 -24.90
CA GLU A 29 -4.20 15.22 -25.93
C GLU A 29 -4.08 13.76 -25.46
N LYS A 30 -5.25 13.14 -25.27
CA LYS A 30 -5.55 11.70 -25.18
C LYS A 30 -4.70 10.86 -24.21
N VAL A 31 -5.06 10.94 -22.93
CA VAL A 31 -4.68 9.93 -21.94
C VAL A 31 -5.59 8.72 -22.13
N GLY A 32 -5.14 7.74 -22.91
CA GLY A 32 -5.65 6.36 -22.81
C GLY A 32 -5.39 5.80 -21.40
N PRO A 33 -5.96 4.63 -21.03
CA PRO A 33 -5.79 4.09 -19.69
C PRO A 33 -4.29 3.83 -19.44
N THR A 34 -3.65 4.68 -18.64
CA THR A 34 -2.32 4.46 -18.09
C THR A 34 -2.45 3.31 -17.10
N SER A 35 -2.38 2.08 -17.60
CA SER A 35 -1.93 0.96 -16.78
C SER A 35 -0.46 1.22 -16.50
N ASP A 36 -0.18 2.03 -15.48
CA ASP A 36 1.17 2.19 -14.95
C ASP A 36 1.53 0.88 -14.26
N TYR A 37 1.96 -0.06 -15.09
CA TYR A 37 2.57 -1.30 -14.72
C TYR A 37 3.89 -0.89 -14.06
N PHE A 38 3.93 -0.88 -12.73
CA PHE A 38 5.21 -0.87 -12.02
C PHE A 38 5.98 -2.09 -12.52
N GLU A 39 6.94 -1.88 -13.42
CA GLU A 39 7.88 -2.89 -13.81
C GLU A 39 8.65 -3.32 -12.56
N VAL A 40 8.31 -4.51 -12.07
CA VAL A 40 9.09 -5.23 -11.07
C VAL A 40 10.54 -5.25 -11.58
N SER A 41 11.45 -4.62 -10.83
CA SER A 41 12.88 -4.51 -11.19
C SER A 41 13.40 -5.86 -11.69
N SER A 42 14.12 -5.85 -12.81
CA SER A 42 14.77 -7.03 -13.39
C SER A 42 15.60 -7.80 -12.36
N ASP A 43 16.17 -7.09 -11.40
CA ASP A 43 17.05 -7.62 -10.35
C ASP A 43 16.32 -8.60 -9.42
N GLY A 44 15.04 -8.34 -9.10
CA GLY A 44 14.25 -9.23 -8.24
C GLY A 44 13.89 -10.55 -8.92
N LYS A 45 13.71 -10.54 -10.25
CA LYS A 45 13.42 -11.75 -11.04
C LYS A 45 14.67 -12.59 -11.29
N GLU A 46 15.84 -11.97 -11.36
CA GLU A 46 17.11 -12.67 -11.53
C GLU A 46 17.57 -13.37 -10.24
N MET A 47 17.39 -12.75 -9.06
CA MET A 47 17.75 -13.39 -7.79
C MET A 47 16.99 -14.72 -7.56
N LEU A 48 15.69 -14.77 -7.86
CA LEU A 48 14.88 -15.99 -7.75
C LEU A 48 15.34 -17.13 -8.68
N LYS A 49 16.07 -16.85 -9.77
CA LYS A 49 16.66 -17.88 -10.63
C LYS A 49 17.93 -18.48 -10.02
N ILE A 50 18.65 -17.73 -9.18
CA ILE A 50 19.94 -18.12 -8.59
C ILE A 50 19.73 -18.99 -7.33
N SER A 51 18.65 -18.80 -6.57
CA SER A 51 18.33 -19.61 -5.37
C SER A 51 17.93 -21.06 -5.63
N LYS A 52 17.88 -21.52 -6.90
CA LYS A 52 17.62 -22.92 -7.25
C LYS A 52 18.74 -23.89 -6.82
N LYS A 53 19.84 -23.39 -6.24
CA LYS A 53 21.04 -24.18 -5.87
C LYS A 53 21.24 -24.47 -4.38
N MET A 54 20.36 -24.06 -3.47
CA MET A 54 20.47 -24.42 -2.05
C MET A 54 19.41 -25.47 -1.66
N GLU A 55 19.84 -26.73 -1.61
CA GLU A 55 19.09 -27.85 -1.06
C GLU A 55 18.88 -27.66 0.46
N GLY A 56 17.65 -27.32 0.84
CA GLY A 56 17.21 -27.23 2.23
C GLY A 56 15.80 -26.66 2.27
N ASN A 57 14.79 -27.55 2.18
CA ASN A 57 13.36 -27.23 2.10
C ASN A 57 12.97 -26.41 0.85
N SER A 58 12.96 -27.04 -0.33
CA SER A 58 12.46 -26.36 -1.53
C SER A 58 10.93 -26.21 -1.44
N TYR A 59 10.46 -25.04 -1.05
CA TYR A 59 9.06 -24.67 -1.21
C TYR A 59 8.75 -24.48 -2.70
N HIS A 60 7.56 -24.91 -3.12
CA HIS A 60 7.09 -24.67 -4.47
C HIS A 60 6.72 -23.20 -4.59
N LEU A 61 7.55 -22.42 -5.30
CA LEU A 61 7.35 -20.98 -5.50
C LEU A 61 5.92 -20.67 -5.96
N ASP A 62 5.41 -21.41 -6.95
CA ASP A 62 4.04 -21.24 -7.46
C ASP A 62 2.97 -21.37 -6.38
N LYS A 63 3.18 -22.28 -5.41
CA LYS A 63 2.26 -22.48 -4.30
C LYS A 63 2.33 -21.30 -3.33
N VAL A 64 3.53 -20.80 -3.02
CA VAL A 64 3.72 -19.63 -2.16
C VAL A 64 3.07 -18.40 -2.80
N MET A 65 3.29 -18.18 -4.09
CA MET A 65 2.70 -17.06 -4.83
C MET A 65 1.17 -17.14 -4.88
N LYS A 66 0.60 -18.34 -5.08
CA LYS A 66 -0.86 -18.53 -5.01
C LYS A 66 -1.43 -18.21 -3.63
N ILE A 67 -0.74 -18.59 -2.56
CA ILE A 67 -1.19 -18.29 -1.19
C ILE A 67 -1.08 -16.78 -0.91
N HIS A 68 0.01 -16.14 -1.36
CA HIS A 68 0.19 -14.70 -1.27
C HIS A 68 -0.95 -13.94 -1.96
N GLU A 69 -1.24 -14.26 -3.21
CA GLU A 69 -2.32 -13.62 -3.97
C GLU A 69 -3.70 -13.87 -3.36
N LYS A 70 -3.92 -15.10 -2.87
CA LYS A 70 -5.16 -15.45 -2.15
C LYS A 70 -5.37 -14.56 -0.92
N GLY A 71 -4.30 -14.24 -0.19
CA GLY A 71 -4.34 -13.43 1.02
C GLY A 71 -4.98 -12.04 0.86
N PHE A 72 -4.98 -11.48 -0.35
CA PHE A 72 -5.61 -10.18 -0.63
C PHE A 72 -7.14 -10.25 -0.73
N TYR A 73 -7.71 -11.42 -1.03
CA TYR A 73 -9.14 -11.56 -1.31
C TYR A 73 -9.85 -12.54 -0.37
N LYS A 74 -9.09 -13.45 0.25
CA LYS A 74 -9.64 -14.51 1.09
C LYS A 74 -8.63 -14.91 2.17
N VAL A 75 -9.13 -15.15 3.38
CA VAL A 75 -8.34 -15.69 4.48
C VAL A 75 -7.81 -17.09 4.09
N PRO A 76 -6.48 -17.29 4.01
CA PRO A 76 -5.90 -18.61 3.76
C PRO A 76 -6.22 -19.60 4.89
N THR A 77 -6.16 -20.90 4.61
CA THR A 77 -6.27 -21.90 5.67
C THR A 77 -5.05 -21.82 6.60
N LYS A 78 -5.15 -22.41 7.79
CA LYS A 78 -4.02 -22.48 8.73
C LYS A 78 -2.81 -23.16 8.09
N GLU A 79 -3.02 -24.29 7.41
CA GLU A 79 -1.95 -25.03 6.72
C GLU A 79 -1.30 -24.21 5.59
N GLU A 80 -2.10 -23.46 4.81
CA GLU A 80 -1.57 -22.55 3.79
C GLU A 80 -0.73 -21.44 4.42
N SER A 81 -1.22 -20.87 5.52
CA SER A 81 -0.52 -19.81 6.25
C SER A 81 0.81 -20.32 6.83
N ASP A 82 0.80 -21.49 7.46
CA ASP A 82 1.98 -22.13 8.03
C ASP A 82 3.02 -22.45 6.92
N TYR A 83 2.57 -22.96 5.77
CA TYR A 83 3.42 -23.20 4.60
C TYR A 83 4.04 -21.90 4.08
N TYR A 84 3.23 -20.85 3.95
CA TYR A 84 3.66 -19.54 3.46
C TYR A 84 4.71 -18.89 4.38
N TRP A 85 4.45 -18.85 5.69
CA TRP A 85 5.38 -18.26 6.64
C TRP A 85 6.67 -19.07 6.79
N ALA A 86 6.58 -20.39 6.72
CA ALA A 86 7.78 -21.24 6.74
C ALA A 86 8.63 -21.05 5.46
N ALA A 87 8.01 -20.85 4.30
CA ALA A 87 8.70 -20.53 3.05
C ALA A 87 9.45 -19.18 3.14
N ARG A 88 8.78 -18.14 3.66
CA ARG A 88 9.39 -16.82 3.86
C ARG A 88 10.55 -16.88 4.85
N LYS A 89 10.39 -17.60 5.95
CA LYS A 89 11.44 -17.73 6.98
C LYS A 89 12.69 -18.46 6.49
N SER A 90 12.52 -19.43 5.60
CA SER A 90 13.62 -20.28 5.12
C SER A 90 14.33 -19.73 3.88
N ASN A 91 13.69 -18.82 3.13
CA ASN A 91 14.26 -18.23 1.92
C ASN A 91 14.23 -16.69 1.99
N PRO A 92 15.35 -16.05 2.39
CA PRO A 92 15.45 -14.59 2.49
C PRO A 92 15.21 -13.84 1.17
N GLU A 93 15.61 -14.41 0.03
CA GLU A 93 15.38 -13.77 -1.28
C GLU A 93 13.88 -13.74 -1.61
N LEU A 94 13.18 -14.84 -1.36
CA LEU A 94 11.73 -14.93 -1.51
C LEU A 94 11.01 -13.98 -0.56
N ASP A 95 11.45 -13.89 0.69
CA ASP A 95 10.86 -12.97 1.67
C ASP A 95 11.03 -11.51 1.24
N SER A 96 12.24 -11.12 0.79
CA SER A 96 12.50 -9.78 0.28
C SER A 96 11.65 -9.46 -0.95
N TYR A 97 11.52 -10.40 -1.89
CA TYR A 97 10.70 -10.23 -3.07
C TYR A 97 9.21 -10.03 -2.71
N LEU A 98 8.68 -10.86 -1.81
CA LEU A 98 7.28 -10.73 -1.36
C LEU A 98 7.06 -9.45 -0.56
N TYR A 99 8.03 -9.03 0.26
CA TYR A 99 7.96 -7.79 1.02
C TYR A 99 7.84 -6.55 0.13
N GLU A 100 8.66 -6.43 -0.92
CA GLU A 100 8.55 -5.28 -1.84
C GLU A 100 7.19 -5.25 -2.55
N ARG A 101 6.63 -6.42 -2.86
CA ARG A 101 5.28 -6.52 -3.45
C ARG A 101 4.19 -6.14 -2.44
N ASP A 102 4.26 -6.64 -1.21
CA ASP A 102 3.36 -6.26 -0.10
C ASP A 102 3.36 -4.73 0.10
N LYS A 103 4.55 -4.12 0.08
CA LYS A 103 4.75 -2.68 0.21
C LYS A 103 4.14 -1.90 -0.96
N ALA A 104 4.33 -2.35 -2.19
CA ALA A 104 3.76 -1.71 -3.37
C ALA A 104 2.22 -1.71 -3.33
N GLU A 105 1.60 -2.84 -2.98
CA GLU A 105 0.14 -2.94 -2.85
C GLU A 105 -0.38 -2.06 -1.70
N ALA A 106 0.32 -2.01 -0.56
CA ALA A 106 -0.06 -1.14 0.55
C ALA A 106 -0.02 0.35 0.15
N LEU A 107 1.01 0.78 -0.59
CA LEU A 107 1.11 2.15 -1.09
C LEU A 107 0.00 2.49 -2.07
N LYS A 108 -0.34 1.56 -2.97
CA LYS A 108 -1.44 1.70 -3.92
C LYS A 108 -2.77 1.86 -3.20
N LEU A 109 -3.06 0.99 -2.24
CA LEU A 109 -4.29 1.06 -1.44
C LEU A 109 -4.38 2.38 -0.66
N MET A 110 -3.27 2.82 -0.05
CA MET A 110 -3.22 4.10 0.65
C MET A 110 -3.52 5.27 -0.30
N GLY A 111 -2.95 5.26 -1.51
CA GLY A 111 -3.23 6.27 -2.54
C GLY A 111 -4.70 6.30 -2.95
N GLN A 112 -5.32 5.12 -3.12
CA GLN A 112 -6.75 5.01 -3.41
C GLN A 112 -7.61 5.61 -2.30
N VAL A 113 -7.32 5.25 -1.04
CA VAL A 113 -8.03 5.80 0.13
C VAL A 113 -7.90 7.32 0.19
N GLN A 114 -6.70 7.86 0.01
CA GLN A 114 -6.48 9.30 0.01
C GLN A 114 -7.24 10.00 -1.13
N SER A 115 -7.25 9.42 -2.33
CA SER A 115 -8.02 9.92 -3.47
C SER A 115 -9.52 9.98 -3.15
N ILE A 116 -10.08 8.89 -2.60
CA ILE A 116 -11.49 8.84 -2.18
C ILE A 116 -11.81 9.95 -1.19
N LEU A 117 -10.98 10.11 -0.16
CA LEU A 117 -11.18 11.14 0.86
C LEU A 117 -11.17 12.55 0.26
N MET A 118 -10.23 12.84 -0.66
CA MET A 118 -10.15 14.13 -1.35
C MET A 118 -11.34 14.39 -2.26
N LYS A 119 -11.79 13.38 -3.02
CA LYS A 119 -12.99 13.47 -3.86
C LYS A 119 -14.23 13.80 -3.03
N VAL A 120 -14.40 13.11 -1.90
CA VAL A 120 -15.55 13.32 -1.03
C VAL A 120 -15.56 14.73 -0.44
N ILE A 121 -14.42 15.26 -0.01
CA ILE A 121 -14.32 16.63 0.54
C ILE A 121 -14.59 17.69 -0.55
N SER A 122 -14.08 17.45 -1.75
CA SER A 122 -14.26 18.36 -2.89
C SER A 122 -15.62 18.24 -3.57
N GLY A 123 -16.46 17.28 -3.16
CA GLY A 123 -17.77 17.03 -3.76
C GLY A 123 -17.72 16.33 -5.11
N GLN A 124 -16.57 15.77 -5.50
CA GLN A 124 -16.44 14.97 -6.72
C GLN A 124 -17.11 13.60 -6.55
N PRO A 125 -17.74 13.06 -7.60
CA PRO A 125 -18.35 11.74 -7.55
C PRO A 125 -17.28 10.64 -7.42
N LEU A 126 -17.61 9.59 -6.67
CA LEU A 126 -16.80 8.38 -6.57
C LEU A 126 -17.12 7.45 -7.74
N THR A 127 -16.14 6.65 -8.18
CA THR A 127 -16.42 5.57 -9.15
C THR A 127 -17.14 4.40 -8.45
N PRO A 128 -17.81 3.50 -9.20
CA PRO A 128 -18.47 2.33 -8.61
C PRO A 128 -17.53 1.45 -7.76
N GLU A 129 -16.27 1.33 -8.16
CA GLU A 129 -15.24 0.61 -7.41
C GLU A 129 -14.89 1.31 -6.10
N GLU A 130 -14.70 2.63 -6.15
CA GLU A 130 -14.43 3.46 -4.96
C GLU A 130 -15.60 3.41 -3.97
N GLU A 131 -16.85 3.49 -4.47
CA GLU A 131 -18.04 3.32 -3.62
C GLU A 131 -18.06 1.95 -2.95
N LYS A 132 -17.70 0.89 -3.67
CA LYS A 132 -17.63 -0.46 -3.12
C LYS A 132 -16.55 -0.55 -2.04
N MET A 133 -15.40 0.08 -2.23
CA MET A 133 -14.35 0.17 -1.21
C MET A 133 -14.88 0.86 0.05
N VAL A 134 -15.55 2.01 -0.08
CA VAL A 134 -16.17 2.70 1.05
C VAL A 134 -17.22 1.83 1.72
N LYS A 135 -18.11 1.15 0.97
CA LYS A 135 -19.14 0.27 1.53
C LYS A 135 -18.57 -0.90 2.34
N ASN A 136 -17.43 -1.44 1.91
CA ASN A 136 -16.79 -2.60 2.53
C ASN A 136 -15.83 -2.27 3.67
N ASP A 137 -15.43 -1.00 3.83
CA ASP A 137 -14.50 -0.55 4.87
C ASP A 137 -15.19 0.42 5.85
N PRO A 138 -15.62 -0.07 7.04
CA PRO A 138 -16.24 0.76 8.07
C PRO A 138 -15.34 1.89 8.58
N ALA A 139 -14.02 1.68 8.62
CA ALA A 139 -13.09 2.72 9.08
C ALA A 139 -13.01 3.87 8.07
N LEU A 140 -13.00 3.54 6.78
CA LEU A 140 -13.06 4.54 5.71
C LEU A 140 -14.37 5.34 5.74
N GLN A 141 -15.51 4.69 6.01
CA GLN A 141 -16.79 5.37 6.17
C GLN A 141 -16.76 6.37 7.33
N GLN A 142 -16.24 5.96 8.48
CA GLN A 142 -16.13 6.81 9.66
C GLN A 142 -15.23 8.01 9.38
N GLU A 143 -14.07 7.81 8.75
CA GLU A 143 -13.15 8.87 8.37
C GLU A 143 -13.81 9.89 7.43
N ILE A 144 -14.56 9.40 6.42
CA ILE A 144 -15.34 10.26 5.52
C ILE A 144 -16.35 11.12 6.29
N GLN A 145 -17.11 10.52 7.21
CA GLN A 145 -18.12 11.24 8.00
C GLN A 145 -17.48 12.32 8.88
N MET A 146 -16.37 12.00 9.55
CA MET A 146 -15.62 12.96 10.38
C MET A 146 -15.10 14.15 9.57
N ARG A 147 -14.62 13.92 8.34
CA ARG A 147 -14.12 15.02 7.49
C ARG A 147 -15.23 15.90 6.94
N LYS A 148 -16.39 15.32 6.61
CA LYS A 148 -17.56 16.09 6.19
C LYS A 148 -18.06 17.02 7.29
N SER A 149 -18.29 16.49 8.50
CA SER A 149 -18.76 17.30 9.62
C SER A 149 -17.78 18.42 9.99
N LYS A 150 -16.47 18.14 9.96
CA LYS A 150 -15.44 19.16 10.18
C LYS A 150 -15.46 20.27 9.12
N THR A 151 -15.74 19.93 7.86
CA THR A 151 -15.81 20.92 6.77
C THR A 151 -17.08 21.77 6.87
N GLU A 152 -18.19 21.19 7.34
CA GLU A 152 -19.44 21.93 7.58
C GLU A 152 -19.34 22.90 8.76
N ILE A 153 -18.61 22.55 9.82
CA ILE A 153 -18.36 23.44 10.98
C ILE A 153 -17.49 24.65 10.61
N LEU A 154 -16.66 24.53 9.57
CA LEU A 154 -15.73 25.57 9.13
C LEU A 154 -16.30 26.51 8.04
N LYS A 155 -17.54 26.28 7.59
CA LYS A 155 -18.26 27.13 6.63
C LYS A 155 -19.21 28.06 7.37
#